data_AF-A0A3N5GSE0-F1
#
_entry.id   AF-A0A3N5GSE0-F1
#
_cell.length_a   1.000
_cell.length_b   1.000
_cell.length_c   1.000
_cell.angle_alpha   90.00
_cell.angle_beta   90.00
_cell.angle_gamma   90.00
#
_symmetry.space_group_name_H-M   'P 1'
#
loop_
_entity.id
_entity.type
_entity.pdbx_description
1 polymer ?
#
loop_
_entity_poly.entity_id
_entity_poly.type
_entity_poly.pdbx_seq_one_letter_code
_entity_poly.pdbx_strand_id
1 'polypeptide(L)'
;MKAAANGALNFSVLDGWWREAFNGDNGWAIGPDADLDEKVQDVADAESLYTTLEKEIIPLYYAERDANDVPVKWVQRMKESMRTITPQFSTRRMLKEYVERLYIPAMPDGKKK
;
A
#
# COMPACT_ATOMS: atom_id res chain seq x y z
N MET A 1 5.36 -2.09 3.64
CA MET A 1 4.67 -3.23 4.29
C MET A 1 4.66 -3.18 5.82
N LYS A 2 5.81 -3.18 6.51
CA LYS A 2 5.84 -3.12 8.00
C LYS A 2 5.09 -1.91 8.58
N ALA A 3 5.25 -0.74 7.96
CA ALA A 3 4.55 0.49 8.35
C ALA A 3 3.02 0.32 8.28
N ALA A 4 2.52 -0.20 7.16
CA ALA A 4 1.09 -0.51 6.99
C ALA A 4 0.57 -1.49 8.06
N ALA A 5 1.34 -2.53 8.41
CA ALA A 5 0.96 -3.46 9.48
C ALA A 5 0.90 -2.82 10.88
N ASN A 6 1.52 -1.64 11.06
CA ASN A 6 1.45 -0.84 12.29
C ASN A 6 0.51 0.37 12.13
N GLY A 7 -0.36 0.36 11.12
CA GLY A 7 -1.36 1.40 10.89
C GLY A 7 -0.84 2.67 10.21
N ALA A 8 0.40 2.71 9.72
CA ALA A 8 0.85 3.84 8.92
C ALA A 8 0.22 3.79 7.52
N LEU A 9 -0.31 4.92 7.04
CA LEU A 9 -0.86 5.05 5.70
C LEU A 9 0.26 5.41 4.71
N ASN A 10 0.21 4.82 3.51
CA ASN A 10 1.15 5.19 2.45
C ASN A 10 0.60 6.35 1.63
N PHE A 11 1.50 7.26 1.29
CA PHE A 11 1.28 8.33 0.32
C PHE A 11 2.54 8.41 -0.53
N SER A 12 2.48 7.86 -1.74
CA SER A 12 3.66 7.67 -2.60
C SER A 12 3.24 7.51 -4.06
N VAL A 13 4.19 7.63 -4.98
CA VAL A 13 3.99 7.29 -6.39
C VAL A 13 3.70 5.79 -6.55
N LEU A 14 2.99 5.41 -7.62
CA LEU A 14 2.67 4.01 -7.91
C LEU A 14 3.89 3.27 -8.47
N ASP A 15 4.85 2.96 -7.61
CA ASP A 15 6.06 2.21 -7.96
C ASP A 15 6.23 0.96 -7.07
N GLY A 16 6.89 -0.06 -7.64
CA GLY A 16 7.17 -1.35 -7.01
C GLY A 16 5.94 -1.98 -6.36
N TRP A 17 6.09 -2.37 -5.09
CA TRP A 17 5.04 -3.06 -4.33
C TRP A 17 3.79 -2.19 -4.09
N TRP A 18 3.91 -0.86 -4.11
CA TRP A 18 2.77 0.02 -3.84
C TRP A 18 1.77 0.00 -4.99
N ARG A 19 2.26 -0.07 -6.23
CA ARG A 19 1.44 -0.29 -7.43
C ARG A 19 0.61 -1.56 -7.36
N GLU A 20 1.15 -2.63 -6.76
CA GLU A 20 0.42 -3.90 -6.56
C GLU A 20 -0.59 -3.84 -5.40
N ALA A 21 -0.32 -3.01 -4.39
CA ALA A 21 -1.05 -2.98 -3.14
C ALA A 21 -2.19 -1.94 -3.11
N PHE A 22 -2.06 -0.85 -3.86
CA PHE A 22 -2.97 0.28 -3.79
C PHE A 22 -4.36 -0.09 -4.31
N ASN A 23 -5.40 0.26 -3.54
CA ASN A 23 -6.79 -0.03 -3.91
C ASN A 23 -7.71 1.20 -3.87
N GLY A 24 -7.16 2.41 -3.71
CA GLY A 24 -7.93 3.64 -3.56
C GLY A 24 -8.36 3.95 -2.12
N ASP A 25 -8.49 2.95 -1.25
CA ASP A 25 -8.99 3.14 0.13
C ASP A 25 -7.91 2.96 1.20
N ASN A 26 -6.76 2.39 0.85
CA ASN A 26 -5.70 2.01 1.79
C ASN A 26 -4.49 2.96 1.87
N GLY A 27 -4.63 4.15 1.28
CA GLY A 27 -3.60 5.19 1.20
C GLY A 27 -3.90 6.17 0.07
N TRP A 28 -2.85 6.77 -0.48
CA TRP A 28 -2.92 7.70 -1.60
C TRP A 28 -1.80 7.43 -2.61
N ALA A 29 -2.11 7.65 -3.88
CA ALA A 29 -1.14 7.66 -4.97
C ALA A 29 -0.76 9.11 -5.30
N ILE A 30 0.50 9.33 -5.64
CA ILE A 30 0.98 10.61 -6.19
C ILE A 30 1.10 10.44 -7.70
N GLY A 31 0.57 11.42 -8.44
CA GLY A 31 0.72 11.51 -9.88
C GLY A 31 -0.16 10.54 -10.67
N PRO A 32 -0.20 10.71 -12.00
CA PRO A 32 -0.87 9.78 -12.90
C PRO A 32 -0.07 8.48 -13.04
N ASP A 33 -0.77 7.37 -13.26
CA ASP A 33 -0.14 6.11 -13.66
C ASP A 33 0.16 6.10 -15.17
N ALA A 34 1.16 6.87 -15.60
CA ALA A 34 1.54 7.01 -16.99
C ALA A 34 3.04 7.26 -17.16
N ASP A 35 3.62 6.72 -18.22
CA ASP A 35 4.98 7.04 -18.65
C ASP A 35 4.96 8.39 -19.38
N LEU A 36 5.35 9.45 -18.66
CA LEU A 36 5.45 10.81 -19.17
C LEU A 36 6.93 11.20 -19.36
N ASP A 37 7.16 12.28 -20.10
CA ASP A 37 8.47 12.94 -20.05
C ASP A 37 8.77 13.41 -18.62
N GLU A 38 10.02 13.29 -18.20
CA GLU A 38 10.45 13.56 -16.81
C GLU A 38 9.98 14.93 -16.30
N LYS A 39 10.06 15.97 -17.14
CA LYS A 39 9.64 17.33 -16.75
C LYS A 39 8.13 17.47 -16.60
N VAL A 40 7.37 16.72 -17.41
CA VAL A 40 5.91 16.72 -17.35
C VAL A 40 5.46 15.93 -16.12
N GLN A 41 6.11 14.81 -15.84
CA GLN A 41 5.84 14.00 -14.66
C GLN A 41 6.12 14.77 -13.37
N ASP A 42 7.25 15.47 -13.26
CA ASP A 42 7.60 16.24 -12.07
C ASP A 42 6.54 17.30 -11.73
N VAL A 43 6.03 18.01 -12.74
CA VAL A 43 4.96 19.00 -12.57
C VAL A 43 3.65 18.33 -12.13
N ALA A 44 3.27 17.21 -12.76
CA ALA A 44 2.05 16.49 -12.43
C ALA A 44 2.09 15.87 -11.03
N ASP A 45 3.22 15.30 -10.63
CA ASP A 45 3.45 14.72 -9.31
C ASP A 45 3.40 15.79 -8.23
N ALA A 46 4.03 16.96 -8.47
CA ALA A 46 3.96 18.09 -7.55
C ALA A 46 2.53 18.60 -7.35
N GLU A 47 1.77 18.82 -8.44
CA GLU A 47 0.38 19.26 -8.37
C GLU A 47 -0.50 18.24 -7.62
N SER A 48 -0.34 16.95 -7.93
CA SER A 48 -1.03 15.86 -7.26
C SER A 48 -0.70 15.81 -5.76
N LEU A 49 0.58 15.95 -5.41
CA LEU A 49 1.06 15.92 -4.02
C LEU A 49 0.39 17.03 -3.19
N TYR A 50 0.50 18.28 -3.65
CA TYR A 50 -0.05 19.43 -2.92
C TYR A 50 -1.57 19.38 -2.85
N THR A 51 -2.24 19.06 -3.96
CA THR A 51 -3.70 18.98 -4.01
C THR A 51 -4.23 17.91 -3.05
N THR A 52 -3.61 16.73 -3.02
CA THR A 52 -4.02 15.63 -2.15
C THR A 52 -3.79 15.97 -0.67
N LEU A 53 -2.67 16.64 -0.36
CA LEU A 53 -2.41 17.10 1.01
C LEU A 53 -3.46 18.10 1.48
N GLU A 54 -3.70 19.14 0.69
CA GLU A 54 -4.57 20.26 1.05
C GLU A 54 -6.05 19.84 1.10
N LYS A 55 -6.53 19.08 0.12
CA LYS A 55 -7.95 18.79 -0.05
C LYS A 55 -8.40 17.49 0.58
N GLU A 56 -7.49 16.55 0.84
CA GLU A 56 -7.83 15.23 1.38
C GLU A 56 -7.13 14.92 2.70
N ILE A 57 -5.80 14.79 2.71
CA ILE A 57 -5.07 14.24 3.87
C ILE A 57 -5.22 15.13 5.10
N ILE A 58 -4.96 16.44 4.95
CA ILE A 58 -5.01 17.39 6.07
C ILE A 58 -6.46 17.48 6.62
N PRO A 59 -7.50 17.71 5.80
CA PRO A 59 -8.88 17.70 6.30
C PRO A 59 -9.29 16.37 6.94
N LEU A 60 -8.93 15.23 6.35
CA LEU A 60 -9.29 13.91 6.88
C LEU A 60 -8.72 13.66 8.29
N TYR A 61 -7.52 14.18 8.56
CA TYR A 61 -6.87 14.01 9.86
C TYR A 61 -7.38 14.99 10.93
N TYR A 62 -7.72 16.22 10.55
CA TYR A 62 -8.06 17.28 11.51
C TYR A 62 -9.56 17.59 11.64
N ALA A 63 -10.39 17.36 10.63
CA ALA A 63 -11.75 17.90 10.61
C ALA A 63 -12.76 17.14 11.48
N GLU A 64 -12.72 15.81 11.48
CA GLU A 64 -13.73 14.97 12.16
C GLU A 64 -13.09 14.13 13.26
N ARG A 65 -13.28 14.58 14.50
CA ARG A 65 -12.83 13.90 15.71
C ARG A 65 -13.99 13.54 16.62
N ASP A 66 -13.89 12.40 17.29
CA ASP A 66 -14.91 11.97 18.25
C ASP A 66 -14.75 12.66 19.61
N ALA A 67 -15.59 12.28 20.58
CA ALA A 67 -15.56 12.83 21.94
C ALA A 67 -14.24 12.57 22.70
N ASN A 68 -13.40 11.66 22.23
CA ASN A 68 -12.09 11.34 22.79
C ASN A 68 -10.94 11.94 21.96
N ASP A 69 -11.23 12.89 21.06
CA ASP A 69 -10.26 13.52 20.17
C ASP A 69 -9.62 12.54 19.15
N VAL A 70 -10.33 11.47 18.78
CA VAL A 70 -9.84 10.47 17.81
C VAL A 70 -10.33 10.79 16.40
N PRO A 71 -9.43 10.86 15.39
CA PRO A 71 -9.83 11.05 13.99
C PRO A 71 -10.39 9.75 13.41
N VAL A 72 -11.71 9.53 13.53
CA VAL A 72 -12.36 8.24 13.25
C VAL A 72 -12.15 7.79 11.80
N LYS A 73 -12.28 8.70 10.83
CA LYS A 73 -12.08 8.40 9.41
C LYS A 73 -10.63 8.04 9.09
N TRP A 74 -9.66 8.71 9.73
CA TRP A 74 -8.25 8.35 9.62
C TRP A 74 -8.00 6.93 10.13
N VAL A 75 -8.52 6.60 11.32
CA VAL A 75 -8.42 5.26 11.91
C VAL A 75 -9.07 4.20 11.03
N GLN A 76 -10.22 4.50 10.42
CA GLN A 76 -10.86 3.60 9.46
C GLN A 76 -9.92 3.30 8.28
N ARG A 77 -9.25 4.32 7.75
CA ARG A 77 -8.29 4.15 6.66
C ARG A 77 -7.06 3.35 7.09
N MET A 78 -6.54 3.60 8.30
CA MET A 78 -5.45 2.80 8.88
C MET A 78 -5.83 1.32 8.96
N LYS A 79 -7.06 1.02 9.40
CA LYS A 79 -7.59 -0.35 9.47
C LYS A 79 -7.70 -0.99 8.09
N GLU A 80 -8.16 -0.24 7.09
CA GLU A 80 -8.22 -0.71 5.71
C GLU A 80 -6.83 -1.04 5.18
N SER A 81 -5.86 -0.16 5.42
CA SER A 81 -4.45 -0.38 5.05
C SER A 81 -3.87 -1.66 5.68
N MET A 82 -4.11 -1.87 6.98
CA MET A 82 -3.72 -3.09 7.67
C MET A 82 -4.40 -4.33 7.07
N ARG A 83 -5.70 -4.24 6.81
CA ARG A 83 -6.53 -5.34 6.31
C ARG A 83 -6.11 -5.82 4.92
N THR A 84 -5.73 -4.90 4.02
CA THR A 84 -5.42 -5.26 2.64
C THR A 84 -3.94 -5.58 2.42
N ILE A 85 -3.03 -4.83 3.05
CA ILE A 85 -1.59 -4.94 2.78
C ILE A 85 -0.99 -6.10 3.58
N THR A 86 -1.30 -6.22 4.87
CA THR A 86 -0.65 -7.22 5.75
C THR A 86 -0.78 -8.67 5.27
N PRO A 87 -1.96 -9.18 4.87
CA PRO A 87 -2.07 -10.58 4.46
C PRO A 87 -1.41 -10.85 3.11
N GLN A 88 -1.44 -9.89 2.19
CA GLN A 88 -0.78 -10.05 0.90
C GLN A 88 0.73 -10.04 1.05
N PHE A 89 1.28 -9.07 1.78
CA PHE A 89 2.72 -8.87 1.81
C PHE A 89 3.41 -9.58 2.98
N SER A 90 2.87 -10.73 3.36
CA SER A 90 3.41 -11.58 4.43
C SER A 90 4.50 -12.51 3.91
N THR A 91 5.67 -12.53 4.57
CA THR A 91 6.73 -13.51 4.30
C THR A 91 6.23 -14.94 4.45
N ARG A 92 5.27 -15.20 5.36
CA ARG A 92 4.65 -16.52 5.50
C ARG A 92 3.90 -16.94 4.23
N ARG A 93 3.14 -16.01 3.62
CA ARG A 93 2.44 -16.27 2.34
C ARG A 93 3.46 -16.56 1.25
N MET A 94 4.44 -15.68 1.10
CA MET A 94 5.49 -15.80 0.08
C MET A 94 6.24 -17.14 0.19
N LEU A 95 6.74 -17.50 1.37
CA LEU A 95 7.45 -18.76 1.56
C LEU A 95 6.55 -19.98 1.27
N LYS A 96 5.28 -19.95 1.71
CA LYS A 96 4.33 -21.01 1.40
C LYS A 96 4.16 -21.18 -0.12
N GLU A 97 3.94 -20.08 -0.83
CA GLU A 97 3.77 -20.09 -2.30
C GLU A 97 5.03 -20.59 -3.01
N TYR A 98 6.22 -20.16 -2.58
CA TYR A 98 7.49 -20.65 -3.12
C TYR A 98 7.65 -22.15 -2.89
N VAL A 99 7.37 -22.64 -1.68
CA VAL A 99 7.49 -24.07 -1.36
C VAL A 99 6.52 -24.90 -2.18
N GLU A 100 5.24 -24.54 -2.21
CA GLU A 100 4.19 -25.31 -2.88
C GLU A 100 4.29 -25.27 -4.40
N ARG A 101 4.67 -24.12 -4.98
CA ARG A 101 4.64 -23.91 -6.43
C ARG A 101 5.97 -24.14 -7.13
N LEU A 102 7.09 -24.02 -6.42
CA LEU A 102 8.42 -24.13 -7.03
C LEU A 102 9.22 -25.29 -6.42
N TYR A 103 9.39 -25.31 -5.09
CA TYR A 103 10.31 -26.28 -4.48
C TYR A 103 9.77 -27.71 -4.45
N ILE A 104 8.52 -27.94 -4.04
CA ILE A 104 7.92 -29.28 -4.02
C ILE A 104 7.88 -29.89 -5.43
N PRO A 105 7.39 -29.18 -6.47
CA PRO A 105 7.40 -29.71 -7.84
C PRO A 105 8.80 -29.98 -8.41
N ALA A 106 9.82 -29.25 -7.94
CA ALA A 106 11.20 -29.43 -8.38
C ALA A 106 11.98 -30.48 -7.57
N MET A 107 11.41 -31.03 -6.47
CA MET A 107 12.06 -32.09 -5.72
C MET A 107 12.09 -33.37 -6.56
N PRO A 108 13.26 -34.02 -6.71
CA PRO A 108 13.32 -35.34 -7.32
C PRO A 108 12.48 -36.30 -6.49
N ASP A 109 11.65 -37.11 -7.16
CA ASP A 109 10.99 -38.24 -6.49
C ASP A 109 12.08 -39.03 -5.78
N GLY A 110 11.97 -39.10 -4.45
CA GLY A 110 12.79 -39.96 -3.61
C GLY A 110 12.45 -41.42 -3.92
N LYS A 111 12.77 -41.89 -5.12
CA LYS A 111 12.90 -43.31 -5.42
C LYS A 111 14.05 -43.79 -4.54
N LYS A 112 13.65 -44.31 -3.37
CA LYS A 112 14.48 -45.11 -2.48
C LYS A 112 15.29 -46.07 -3.36
N LYS A 113 16.61 -45.90 -3.34
CA LYS A 113 17.53 -46.92 -3.83
C LYS A 113 17.38 -48.17 -2.97
#